data_AF-A0AAN7NTK2-F1
#
_entry.id   AF-A0AAN7NTK2-F1
#
_cell.length_a   1.000
_cell.length_b   1.000
_cell.length_c   1.000
_cell.angle_alpha   90.00
_cell.angle_beta   90.00
_cell.angle_gamma   90.00
#
_symmetry.space_group_name_H-M   'P 1'
#
loop_
_entity.id
_entity.type
_entity.pdbx_description
1 polymer ?
#
loop_
_entity_poly.entity_id
_entity_poly.type
_entity_poly.pdbx_seq_one_letter_code
_entity_poly.pdbx_strand_id
1 'polypeptide(L)'
;MECSGLKKSRSRNFSDADKNILLEIVSQTKYLNVIENKKTDAVSVSHKTSAWTQIEKEYNASAQTGDRTAKQLAALYHGMKGKARSNLHEDKKNMYTTGGGTFVHKSDKLDEKLVSMLRPQFKPLPNQHDSSSLYYVDALVEDDSTFKNTVEVVTEEQPNENKEEFNSQVDHEYTITAACTSTSTPKTKTHSPEKKKKKIDTLINRVVGRKNKKDERDDEIKKARLEVIAIEKKIKQKQLAKIEKEIEEIEARTAHASILFEKENLKKQKEIEFLDIQINQFQ
;
A
#
# COMPACT_ATOMS: atom_id res chain seq x y z
N MET A 1 6.43 27.83 -20.57
CA MET A 1 5.21 27.50 -19.82
C MET A 1 5.51 27.69 -18.35
N GLU A 2 4.98 28.76 -17.77
CA GLU A 2 5.24 29.15 -16.37
C GLU A 2 4.50 28.24 -15.40
N CYS A 3 5.22 27.61 -14.48
CA CYS A 3 4.62 26.94 -13.33
C CYS A 3 4.36 27.99 -12.23
N SER A 4 3.19 28.61 -12.28
CA SER A 4 2.73 29.53 -11.23
C SER A 4 2.55 28.77 -9.90
N GLY A 5 3.46 28.99 -8.96
CA GLY A 5 3.41 28.47 -7.60
C GLY A 5 2.33 29.14 -6.75
N LEU A 6 1.05 28.89 -7.05
CA LEU A 6 -0.03 29.26 -6.15
C LEU A 6 0.05 28.40 -4.88
N LYS A 7 0.20 29.07 -3.73
CA LYS A 7 0.05 28.43 -2.41
C LYS A 7 -1.36 27.81 -2.37
N LYS A 8 -1.44 26.47 -2.37
CA LYS A 8 -2.71 25.77 -2.21
C LYS A 8 -3.34 26.18 -0.88
N SER A 9 -4.50 26.82 -0.94
CA SER A 9 -5.35 27.04 0.22
C SER A 9 -5.63 25.69 0.89
N ARG A 10 -5.74 25.69 2.22
CA ARG A 10 -6.08 24.47 2.95
C ARG A 10 -7.44 23.97 2.45
N SER A 11 -7.48 22.71 2.02
CA SER A 11 -8.73 22.08 1.66
C SER A 11 -9.65 22.00 2.88
N ARG A 12 -10.96 22.14 2.68
CA ARG A 12 -11.97 22.01 3.74
C ARG A 12 -11.81 20.66 4.48
N ASN A 13 -12.13 20.62 5.76
CA ASN A 13 -12.18 19.35 6.50
C ASN A 13 -13.28 18.44 5.93
N PHE A 14 -13.12 17.13 6.09
CA PHE A 14 -14.13 16.15 5.71
C PHE A 14 -15.29 16.16 6.72
N SER A 15 -16.50 16.34 6.21
CA SER A 15 -17.74 16.18 6.98
C SER A 15 -18.09 14.70 7.19
N ASP A 16 -19.06 14.41 8.06
CA ASP A 16 -19.51 13.02 8.23
C ASP A 16 -20.28 12.51 7.01
N ALA A 17 -20.94 13.38 6.25
CA ALA A 17 -21.52 13.02 4.96
C ALA A 17 -20.42 12.57 3.96
N ASP A 18 -19.29 13.29 3.90
CA ASP A 18 -18.16 12.91 3.06
C ASP A 18 -17.59 11.53 3.42
N LYS A 19 -17.48 11.25 4.72
CA LYS A 19 -17.02 9.95 5.22
C LYS A 19 -17.97 8.82 4.83
N ASN A 20 -19.28 9.07 4.93
CA ASN A 20 -20.31 8.10 4.54
C ASN A 20 -20.25 7.76 3.05
N ILE A 21 -20.17 8.78 2.18
CA ILE A 21 -20.05 8.60 0.72
C ILE A 21 -18.80 7.77 0.40
N LEU A 22 -17.66 8.11 1.00
CA LEU A 22 -16.43 7.35 0.78
C LEU A 22 -16.58 5.89 1.22
N LEU A 23 -17.16 5.63 2.39
CA LEU A 23 -17.38 4.27 2.90
C LEU A 23 -18.34 3.46 2.02
N GLU A 24 -19.39 4.09 1.49
CA GLU A 24 -20.31 3.45 0.56
C GLU A 24 -19.62 3.02 -0.73
N ILE A 25 -18.82 3.90 -1.35
CA ILE A 25 -18.05 3.58 -2.55
C ILE A 25 -17.05 2.46 -2.25
N VAL A 26 -16.25 2.58 -1.19
CA VAL A 26 -15.22 1.58 -0.83
C VAL A 26 -15.83 0.22 -0.50
N SER A 27 -17.05 0.19 0.06
CA SER A 27 -17.74 -1.05 0.41
C SER A 27 -18.16 -1.90 -0.80
N GLN A 28 -18.13 -1.34 -2.01
CA GLN A 28 -18.35 -2.10 -3.23
C GLN A 28 -17.26 -3.18 -3.39
N THR A 29 -17.68 -4.41 -3.68
CA THR A 29 -16.80 -5.59 -3.78
C THR A 29 -15.64 -5.40 -4.74
N LYS A 30 -15.84 -4.64 -5.81
CA LYS A 30 -14.83 -4.30 -6.83
C LYS A 30 -13.62 -3.52 -6.27
N TYR A 31 -13.82 -2.71 -5.23
CA TYR A 31 -12.79 -1.90 -4.61
C TYR A 31 -12.24 -2.50 -3.34
N LEU A 32 -13.12 -3.05 -2.50
CA LEU A 32 -12.78 -3.58 -1.19
C LEU A 32 -11.64 -4.60 -1.26
N ASN A 33 -11.79 -5.61 -2.11
CA ASN A 33 -10.82 -6.70 -2.25
C ASN A 33 -9.46 -6.24 -2.77
N VAL A 34 -9.43 -5.15 -3.56
CA VAL A 34 -8.20 -4.60 -4.14
C VAL A 34 -7.46 -3.75 -3.11
N ILE A 35 -8.17 -2.87 -2.39
CA ILE A 35 -7.58 -1.97 -1.39
C ILE A 35 -7.09 -2.74 -0.18
N GLU A 36 -7.87 -3.72 0.29
CA GLU A 36 -7.57 -4.50 1.49
C GLU A 36 -6.61 -5.68 1.24
N ASN A 37 -6.19 -5.87 -0.01
CA ASN A 37 -5.18 -6.86 -0.36
C ASN A 37 -3.87 -6.59 0.41
N LYS A 38 -3.35 -7.61 1.13
CA LYS A 38 -2.10 -7.48 1.89
C LYS A 38 -0.82 -7.59 1.06
N LYS A 39 -0.92 -7.96 -0.21
CA LYS A 39 0.25 -8.05 -1.11
C LYS A 39 0.88 -6.67 -1.34
N THR A 40 2.20 -6.67 -1.51
CA THR A 40 3.06 -5.49 -1.66
C THR A 40 3.89 -5.51 -2.95
N ASP A 41 3.61 -6.44 -3.86
CA ASP A 41 4.23 -6.53 -5.18
C ASP A 41 3.86 -5.34 -6.08
N ALA A 42 4.69 -5.07 -7.08
CA ALA A 42 4.49 -3.93 -7.98
C ALA A 42 3.12 -3.94 -8.69
N VAL A 43 2.62 -5.14 -9.04
CA VAL A 43 1.32 -5.30 -9.70
C VAL A 43 0.18 -4.96 -8.73
N SER A 44 0.19 -5.47 -7.49
CA SER A 44 -0.84 -5.10 -6.51
C SER A 44 -0.81 -3.62 -6.12
N VAL A 45 0.37 -3.00 -6.04
CA VAL A 45 0.50 -1.55 -5.80
C VAL A 45 -0.11 -0.75 -6.96
N SER A 46 0.14 -1.17 -8.20
CA SER A 46 -0.47 -0.57 -9.39
C SER A 46 -2.01 -0.71 -9.36
N HIS A 47 -2.52 -1.90 -9.06
CA HIS A 47 -3.97 -2.14 -8.95
C HIS A 47 -4.62 -1.28 -7.85
N LYS A 48 -4.00 -1.18 -6.66
CA LYS A 48 -4.47 -0.31 -5.58
C LYS A 48 -4.51 1.16 -6.02
N THR A 49 -3.47 1.62 -6.73
CA THR A 49 -3.39 2.99 -7.23
C THR A 49 -4.50 3.27 -8.25
N SER A 50 -4.75 2.33 -9.16
CA SER A 50 -5.84 2.41 -10.13
C SER A 50 -7.21 2.42 -9.44
N ALA A 51 -7.44 1.55 -8.46
CA ALA A 51 -8.68 1.50 -7.67
C ALA A 51 -8.95 2.84 -6.97
N TRP A 52 -7.94 3.42 -6.31
CA TRP A 52 -8.09 4.74 -5.67
C TRP A 52 -8.38 5.86 -6.67
N THR A 53 -7.84 5.77 -7.89
CA THR A 53 -8.14 6.73 -8.96
C THR A 53 -9.59 6.62 -9.44
N GLN A 54 -10.14 5.40 -9.47
CA GLN A 54 -11.55 5.19 -9.81
C GLN A 54 -12.49 5.67 -8.70
N ILE A 55 -12.14 5.39 -7.43
CA ILE A 55 -12.86 5.89 -6.26
C ILE A 55 -12.86 7.41 -6.23
N GLU A 56 -11.73 8.05 -6.56
CA GLU A 56 -11.65 9.51 -6.69
C GLU A 56 -12.68 10.05 -7.68
N LYS A 57 -12.83 9.41 -8.85
CA LYS A 57 -13.81 9.83 -9.85
C LYS A 57 -15.25 9.66 -9.35
N GLU A 58 -15.58 8.51 -8.77
CA GLU A 58 -16.93 8.25 -8.23
C GLU A 58 -17.26 9.15 -7.04
N TYR A 59 -16.28 9.40 -6.16
CA TYR A 59 -16.43 10.28 -5.01
C TYR A 59 -16.62 11.72 -5.47
N ASN A 60 -15.77 12.25 -6.37
CA ASN A 60 -15.91 13.63 -6.82
C ASN A 60 -17.19 13.85 -7.64
N ALA A 61 -17.71 12.81 -8.31
CA ALA A 61 -19.02 12.88 -8.98
C ALA A 61 -20.21 12.93 -8.00
N SER A 62 -20.04 12.45 -6.76
CA SER A 62 -21.09 12.42 -5.73
C SER A 62 -20.91 13.46 -4.63
N ALA A 63 -19.70 14.02 -4.47
CA ALA A 63 -19.35 14.94 -3.41
C ALA A 63 -19.87 16.35 -3.68
N GLN A 64 -20.55 16.94 -2.69
CA GLN A 64 -21.01 18.33 -2.73
C GLN A 64 -20.01 19.30 -2.10
N THR A 65 -19.01 18.77 -1.38
CA THR A 65 -18.07 19.53 -0.55
C THR A 65 -16.79 19.93 -1.30
N GLY A 66 -16.70 19.57 -2.58
CA GLY A 66 -15.59 19.85 -3.50
C GLY A 66 -14.64 18.68 -3.73
N ASP A 67 -13.81 18.81 -4.77
CA ASP A 67 -12.97 17.74 -5.28
C ASP A 67 -11.85 17.33 -4.31
N ARG A 68 -11.57 16.03 -4.30
CA ARG A 68 -10.54 15.39 -3.49
C ARG A 68 -9.68 14.50 -4.37
N THR A 69 -8.40 14.47 -4.04
CA THR A 69 -7.45 13.57 -4.70
C THR A 69 -7.52 12.17 -4.11
N ALA A 70 -7.22 11.15 -4.91
CA ALA A 70 -7.10 9.75 -4.48
C ALA A 70 -6.28 9.59 -3.18
N LYS A 71 -5.17 10.34 -3.06
CA LYS A 71 -4.31 10.33 -1.88
C LYS A 71 -5.02 10.83 -0.62
N GLN A 72 -5.85 11.86 -0.74
CA GLN A 72 -6.63 12.39 0.40
C GLN A 72 -7.71 11.40 0.84
N LEU A 73 -8.39 10.76 -0.11
CA LEU A 73 -9.41 9.75 0.17
C LEU A 73 -8.81 8.49 0.81
N ALA A 74 -7.68 8.02 0.29
CA ALA A 74 -6.94 6.90 0.89
C ALA A 74 -6.51 7.22 2.33
N ALA A 75 -5.97 8.41 2.56
CA ALA A 75 -5.58 8.85 3.91
C ALA A 75 -6.78 8.93 4.86
N LEU A 76 -7.92 9.44 4.38
CA LEU A 76 -9.16 9.49 5.16
C LEU A 76 -9.62 8.07 5.53
N TYR A 77 -9.71 7.17 4.56
CA TYR A 77 -10.11 5.78 4.77
C TYR A 77 -9.22 5.05 5.77
N HIS A 78 -7.89 5.13 5.61
CA HIS A 78 -6.96 4.53 6.56
C HIS A 78 -7.08 5.14 7.96
N GLY A 79 -7.30 6.45 8.05
CA GLY A 79 -7.59 7.14 9.30
C GLY A 79 -8.87 6.64 9.97
N MET A 80 -9.97 6.49 9.22
CA MET A 80 -11.23 5.93 9.72
C MET A 80 -11.04 4.49 10.21
N LYS A 81 -10.33 3.66 9.44
CA LYS A 81 -10.02 2.27 9.82
C LYS A 81 -9.21 2.20 11.12
N GLY A 82 -8.21 3.06 11.28
CA GLY A 82 -7.41 3.16 12.50
C GLY A 82 -8.25 3.62 13.70
N LYS A 83 -9.08 4.65 13.50
CA LYS A 83 -10.00 5.17 14.53
C LYS A 83 -10.98 4.09 14.99
N ALA A 84 -11.66 3.42 14.06
CA ALA A 84 -12.59 2.34 14.37
C ALA A 84 -11.94 1.23 15.20
N ARG A 85 -10.67 0.88 14.89
CA ARG A 85 -9.91 -0.12 15.66
C ARG A 85 -9.61 0.35 17.08
N SER A 86 -9.21 1.61 17.26
CA SER A 86 -8.94 2.18 18.59
C SER A 86 -10.22 2.25 19.41
N ASN A 87 -11.30 2.77 18.82
CA ASN A 87 -12.60 2.89 19.47
C ASN A 87 -13.13 1.53 19.92
N LEU A 88 -13.10 0.52 19.05
CA LEU A 88 -13.53 -0.83 19.40
C LEU A 88 -12.68 -1.45 20.53
N HIS A 89 -11.37 -1.20 20.53
CA HIS A 89 -10.49 -1.67 21.60
C HIS A 89 -10.81 -0.98 22.93
N GLU A 90 -11.04 0.33 22.91
CA GLU A 90 -11.44 1.09 24.10
C GLU A 90 -12.80 0.67 24.63
N ASP A 91 -13.77 0.42 23.75
CA ASP A 91 -15.10 -0.06 24.14
C ASP A 91 -15.03 -1.41 24.84
N LYS A 92 -14.28 -2.35 24.26
CA LYS A 92 -14.04 -3.65 24.90
C LYS A 92 -13.34 -3.50 26.23
N LYS A 93 -12.29 -2.67 26.32
CA LYS A 93 -11.57 -2.43 27.57
C LYS A 93 -12.51 -1.86 28.65
N ASN A 94 -13.28 -0.84 28.31
CA ASN A 94 -14.19 -0.16 29.24
C ASN A 94 -15.33 -1.06 29.71
N MET A 95 -15.73 -2.06 28.91
CA MET A 95 -16.74 -3.05 29.28
C MET A 95 -16.28 -3.95 30.45
N TYR A 96 -14.99 -4.29 30.52
CA TYR A 96 -14.44 -5.17 31.57
C TYR A 96 -13.74 -4.43 32.70
N THR A 97 -13.57 -3.10 32.62
CA THR A 97 -13.04 -2.32 33.74
C THR A 97 -14.05 -2.25 34.87
N THR A 98 -13.75 -2.88 36.01
CA THR A 98 -14.57 -2.84 37.21
C THR A 98 -14.15 -1.65 38.09
N GLY A 99 -15.03 -0.66 38.20
CA GLY A 99 -14.79 0.54 39.01
C GLY A 99 -16.04 1.37 39.33
N GLY A 100 -17.23 0.80 39.16
CA GLY A 100 -18.51 1.46 39.45
C GLY A 100 -18.93 2.57 38.46
N GLY A 101 -18.16 2.81 37.40
CA GLY A 101 -18.51 3.77 36.34
C GLY A 101 -19.48 3.19 35.31
N THR A 102 -20.31 4.04 34.71
CA THR A 102 -21.17 3.67 33.57
C THR A 102 -20.36 3.57 32.30
N PHE A 103 -20.48 2.45 31.58
CA PHE A 103 -19.90 2.26 30.25
C PHE A 103 -20.53 3.23 29.24
N VAL A 104 -19.69 3.89 28.44
CA VAL A 104 -20.10 4.77 27.33
C VAL A 104 -19.40 4.31 26.06
N HIS A 105 -20.19 3.98 25.04
CA HIS A 105 -19.70 3.52 23.75
C HIS A 105 -18.98 4.67 23.02
N LYS A 106 -17.74 4.45 22.59
CA LYS A 106 -16.92 5.38 21.80
C LYS A 106 -17.01 5.10 20.31
N SER A 107 -17.32 3.88 19.88
CA SER A 107 -17.46 3.61 18.44
C SER A 107 -18.70 4.31 17.88
N ASP A 108 -18.52 4.95 16.74
CA ASP A 108 -19.59 5.60 15.99
C ASP A 108 -20.28 4.60 15.03
N LYS A 109 -21.46 4.94 14.50
CA LYS A 109 -22.15 4.16 13.44
C LYS A 109 -21.27 3.88 12.21
N LEU A 110 -20.38 4.81 11.88
CA LEU A 110 -19.39 4.64 10.81
C LEU A 110 -18.37 3.55 11.14
N ASP A 111 -17.96 3.47 12.41
CA ASP A 111 -16.99 2.48 12.89
C ASP A 111 -17.61 1.09 12.82
N GLU A 112 -18.88 0.95 13.25
CA GLU A 112 -19.64 -0.31 13.16
C GLU A 112 -19.74 -0.82 11.71
N LYS A 113 -20.07 0.06 10.75
CA LYS A 113 -20.12 -0.28 9.32
C LYS A 113 -18.76 -0.72 8.78
N LEU A 114 -17.68 -0.07 9.23
CA LEU A 114 -16.33 -0.41 8.81
C LEU A 114 -15.89 -1.76 9.40
N VAL A 115 -16.22 -2.02 10.66
CA VAL A 115 -15.99 -3.30 11.34
C VAL A 115 -16.79 -4.41 10.67
N SER A 116 -18.06 -4.17 10.31
CA SER A 116 -18.89 -5.17 9.64
C SER A 116 -18.34 -5.56 8.26
N MET A 117 -17.78 -4.59 7.53
CA MET A 117 -17.17 -4.80 6.22
C MET A 117 -15.82 -5.53 6.31
N LEU A 118 -15.07 -5.36 7.41
CA LEU A 118 -13.70 -5.88 7.58
C LEU A 118 -13.60 -6.93 8.70
N ARG A 119 -14.71 -7.60 9.06
CA ARG A 119 -14.84 -8.49 10.24
C ARG A 119 -13.62 -9.37 10.50
N PRO A 120 -13.04 -10.11 9.52
CA PRO A 120 -11.89 -10.97 9.78
C PRO A 120 -10.65 -10.23 10.30
N GLN A 121 -10.48 -8.94 9.96
CA GLN A 121 -9.32 -8.14 10.36
C GLN A 121 -9.45 -7.50 11.74
N PHE A 122 -10.66 -7.47 12.31
CA PHE A 122 -10.95 -6.88 13.62
C PHE A 122 -11.13 -7.94 14.71
N LYS A 123 -11.18 -9.23 14.36
CA LYS A 123 -11.14 -10.33 15.33
C LYS A 123 -9.72 -10.41 15.91
N PRO A 124 -9.56 -10.26 17.23
CA PRO A 124 -8.27 -10.45 17.89
C PRO A 124 -7.88 -11.93 17.83
N LEU A 125 -6.57 -12.19 17.79
CA LEU A 125 -6.05 -13.54 17.90
C LEU A 125 -6.18 -14.00 19.37
N PRO A 126 -6.73 -15.19 19.64
CA PRO A 126 -6.80 -15.70 21.00
C PRO A 126 -5.39 -15.93 21.52
N ASN A 127 -5.09 -15.36 22.68
CA ASN A 127 -3.83 -15.59 23.39
C ASN A 127 -4.16 -15.96 24.84
N GLN A 128 -4.03 -17.26 25.16
CA GLN A 128 -4.32 -17.80 26.50
C GLN A 128 -3.34 -17.33 27.59
N HIS A 129 -2.17 -16.82 27.21
CA HIS A 129 -1.11 -16.42 28.14
C HIS A 129 -1.08 -14.91 28.42
N ASP A 130 -1.92 -14.12 27.75
CA ASP A 130 -2.04 -12.68 28.01
C ASP A 130 -2.93 -12.45 29.24
N SER A 131 -2.57 -11.47 30.08
CA SER A 131 -3.46 -10.96 31.13
C SER A 131 -4.80 -10.46 30.57
N SER A 132 -4.84 -10.19 29.26
CA SER A 132 -6.04 -9.82 28.51
C SER A 132 -6.79 -11.01 27.87
N SER A 133 -6.43 -12.26 28.16
CA SER A 133 -7.06 -13.47 27.60
C SER A 133 -8.59 -13.49 27.79
N LEU A 134 -9.06 -13.12 28.99
CA LEU A 134 -10.49 -13.04 29.35
C LEU A 134 -11.29 -11.99 28.56
N TYR A 135 -10.65 -11.08 27.83
CA TYR A 135 -11.32 -10.03 27.05
C TYR A 135 -11.71 -10.51 25.64
N TYR A 136 -11.19 -11.68 25.22
CA TYR A 136 -11.34 -12.20 23.86
C TYR A 136 -12.19 -13.49 23.78
N VAL A 137 -12.67 -14.00 24.91
CA VAL A 137 -13.44 -15.25 25.01
C VAL A 137 -14.87 -15.11 24.44
N ASP A 138 -15.47 -13.92 24.49
CA ASP A 138 -16.81 -13.65 23.90
C ASP A 138 -16.83 -13.71 22.36
N ALA A 139 -15.67 -13.81 21.69
CA ALA A 139 -15.60 -14.02 20.24
C ALA A 139 -15.83 -15.50 19.84
N LEU A 140 -16.22 -16.36 20.79
CA LEU A 140 -16.54 -17.78 20.63
C LEU A 140 -18.05 -18.08 20.64
N VAL A 141 -18.93 -17.09 20.84
CA VAL A 141 -20.36 -17.30 20.56
C VAL A 141 -20.56 -17.13 19.06
N GLU A 142 -20.42 -18.24 18.35
CA GLU A 142 -20.79 -18.36 16.96
C GLU A 142 -22.31 -18.12 16.83
N ASP A 143 -22.70 -17.06 16.11
CA ASP A 143 -23.98 -17.03 15.41
C ASP A 143 -23.82 -17.97 14.20
N ASP A 144 -23.81 -19.26 14.51
CA ASP A 144 -23.89 -20.34 13.55
C ASP A 144 -25.36 -20.52 13.17
N SER A 145 -25.87 -19.59 12.38
CA SER A 145 -27.12 -19.76 11.67
C SER A 145 -26.93 -19.51 10.18
N THR A 146 -26.66 -20.62 9.48
CA THR A 146 -27.04 -20.89 8.07
C THR A 146 -25.95 -20.72 7.01
N PHE A 147 -25.12 -21.76 6.81
CA PHE A 147 -25.05 -22.44 5.51
C PHE A 147 -24.50 -23.86 5.66
N LYS A 148 -25.35 -24.85 5.35
CA LYS A 148 -25.06 -26.29 5.35
C LYS A 148 -24.13 -26.66 4.17
N ASN A 149 -23.13 -27.51 4.41
CA ASN A 149 -23.15 -28.90 3.92
C ASN A 149 -21.83 -29.67 4.19
N THR A 150 -21.98 -30.86 4.80
CA THR A 150 -21.27 -32.14 4.55
C THR A 150 -19.74 -32.18 4.72
N VAL A 151 -19.07 -33.10 5.42
CA VAL A 151 -19.34 -34.50 5.85
C VAL A 151 -18.16 -34.95 6.78
N GLU A 152 -18.47 -35.88 7.72
CA GLU A 152 -17.62 -36.87 8.44
C GLU A 152 -16.20 -36.47 8.91
N VAL A 153 -15.93 -36.25 10.21
CA VAL A 153 -15.72 -37.21 11.32
C VAL A 153 -14.75 -38.36 11.00
N VAL A 154 -13.48 -38.22 11.43
CA VAL A 154 -12.71 -39.27 12.12
C VAL A 154 -11.82 -38.63 13.19
N THR A 155 -11.94 -39.18 14.39
CA THR A 155 -11.28 -38.89 15.68
C THR A 155 -9.85 -39.43 15.78
N GLU A 156 -9.04 -38.83 16.66
CA GLU A 156 -8.10 -39.44 17.65
C GLU A 156 -7.06 -38.37 18.06
N GLU A 157 -7.17 -37.75 19.23
CA GLU A 157 -6.62 -38.13 20.55
C GLU A 157 -5.18 -37.62 20.83
N GLN A 158 -5.03 -37.11 22.06
CA GLN A 158 -3.90 -36.43 22.74
C GLN A 158 -2.71 -37.39 23.02
N PRO A 159 -1.70 -37.07 23.88
CA PRO A 159 -0.99 -35.84 24.27
C PRO A 159 0.55 -36.04 24.10
N ASN A 160 1.41 -35.05 24.46
CA ASN A 160 2.38 -35.20 25.56
C ASN A 160 3.37 -34.02 25.67
N GLU A 161 3.72 -33.75 26.92
CA GLU A 161 4.66 -32.77 27.45
C GLU A 161 6.07 -32.92 26.88
N ASN A 162 6.81 -31.81 26.79
CA ASN A 162 8.13 -31.71 27.40
C ASN A 162 8.58 -30.25 27.52
N LYS A 163 8.86 -29.89 28.77
CA LYS A 163 9.53 -28.67 29.19
C LYS A 163 11.03 -28.88 28.99
N GLU A 164 11.71 -27.95 28.33
CA GLU A 164 13.12 -27.70 28.63
C GLU A 164 13.37 -26.19 28.76
N GLU A 165 13.77 -25.84 29.98
CA GLU A 165 14.32 -24.56 30.38
C GLU A 165 15.68 -24.35 29.69
N PHE A 166 15.92 -23.17 29.14
CA PHE A 166 17.29 -22.69 28.95
C PHE A 166 17.44 -21.33 29.64
N ASN A 167 18.14 -21.40 30.76
CA ASN A 167 18.51 -20.32 31.64
C ASN A 167 19.72 -19.56 31.06
N SER A 168 19.64 -18.24 30.96
CA SER A 168 20.84 -17.39 30.95
C SER A 168 20.58 -16.12 31.74
N GLN A 169 21.01 -16.22 32.98
CA GLN A 169 21.13 -15.17 33.98
C GLN A 169 22.40 -14.36 33.66
N VAL A 170 22.26 -13.05 33.47
CA VAL A 170 23.36 -12.10 33.68
C VAL A 170 22.82 -10.98 34.55
N ASP A 171 23.15 -11.09 35.83
CA ASP A 171 22.96 -10.06 36.84
C ASP A 171 23.90 -8.89 36.55
N HIS A 172 23.39 -7.65 36.59
CA HIS A 172 24.11 -6.62 37.33
C HIS A 172 23.18 -5.57 37.93
N GLU A 173 23.20 -5.64 39.25
CA GLU A 173 22.57 -4.85 40.28
C GLU A 173 23.13 -3.42 40.33
N TYR A 174 22.26 -2.44 40.55
CA TYR A 174 22.54 -1.38 41.51
C TYR A 174 21.25 -0.96 42.20
N THR A 175 21.12 -1.36 43.45
CA THR A 175 20.12 -0.91 44.42
C THR A 175 20.47 0.47 45.00
N ILE A 176 19.52 1.02 45.78
CA ILE A 176 19.62 2.08 46.82
C ILE A 176 19.16 3.48 46.34
N THR A 177 18.19 4.17 46.97
CA THR A 177 17.30 3.93 48.13
C THR A 177 16.19 4.99 48.09
N ALA A 178 15.09 4.69 48.79
CA ALA A 178 13.99 5.61 49.06
C ALA A 178 14.38 6.81 49.93
N ALA A 179 13.70 7.95 49.73
CA ALA A 179 13.30 8.85 50.81
C ALA A 179 12.15 9.76 50.35
N CYS A 180 11.00 9.63 51.03
CA CYS A 180 9.93 10.62 51.04
C CYS A 180 10.29 11.72 52.04
N THR A 181 10.19 12.99 51.64
CA THR A 181 9.93 14.12 52.57
C THR A 181 9.17 15.23 51.85
N SER A 182 8.25 15.82 52.60
CA SER A 182 7.21 16.76 52.22
C SER A 182 7.69 18.21 52.02
N THR A 183 6.93 18.95 51.19
CA THR A 183 6.69 20.41 51.22
C THR A 183 7.88 21.37 51.07
N SER A 184 7.98 22.04 49.90
CA SER A 184 7.85 23.51 49.77
C SER A 184 8.03 23.97 48.31
N THR A 185 7.16 24.89 47.89
CA THR A 185 7.22 25.60 46.62
C THR A 185 8.48 26.48 46.51
N PRO A 186 9.16 26.56 45.35
CA PRO A 186 10.09 27.66 45.07
C PRO A 186 9.52 28.65 44.05
N LYS A 187 9.65 29.91 44.45
CA LYS A 187 9.28 31.16 43.78
C LYS A 187 9.85 31.27 42.37
N THR A 188 9.03 31.85 41.49
CA THR A 188 9.33 32.31 40.13
C THR A 188 10.59 33.19 40.08
N LYS A 189 11.64 32.71 39.40
CA LYS A 189 12.74 33.55 38.90
C LYS A 189 12.35 34.08 37.51
N THR A 190 12.11 35.38 37.43
CA THR A 190 11.88 36.15 36.22
C THR A 190 13.08 36.04 35.28
N HIS A 191 12.96 35.23 34.23
CA HIS A 191 13.95 35.18 33.13
C HIS A 191 13.66 36.29 32.11
N SER A 192 14.63 37.19 31.92
CA SER A 192 14.61 38.30 30.96
C SER A 192 14.21 37.84 29.53
N PRO A 193 13.33 38.59 28.83
CA PRO A 193 12.75 38.21 27.54
C PRO A 193 13.77 38.05 26.39
N GLU A 194 14.96 38.64 26.47
CA GLU A 194 16.00 38.52 25.44
C GLU A 194 16.60 37.11 25.34
N LYS A 195 16.77 36.41 26.47
CA LYS A 195 17.35 35.06 26.46
C LYS A 195 16.39 34.02 25.87
N LYS A 196 15.07 34.27 25.93
CA LYS A 196 14.04 33.43 25.31
C LYS A 196 13.96 33.66 23.80
N LYS A 197 14.05 34.90 23.32
CA LYS A 197 14.09 35.22 21.87
C LYS A 197 15.29 34.59 21.17
N LYS A 198 16.50 34.74 21.72
CA LYS A 198 17.73 34.12 21.16
C LYS A 198 17.66 32.60 21.05
N LYS A 199 17.01 31.91 22.00
CA LYS A 199 16.78 30.45 21.96
C LYS A 199 15.78 30.02 20.89
N ILE A 200 14.75 30.83 20.65
CA ILE A 200 13.73 30.56 19.62
C ILE A 200 14.33 30.77 18.23
N ASP A 201 15.10 31.85 18.03
CA ASP A 201 15.75 32.15 16.74
C ASP A 201 16.78 31.08 16.35
N THR A 202 17.56 30.59 17.33
CA THR A 202 18.49 29.46 17.08
C THR A 202 17.77 28.16 16.76
N LEU A 203 16.58 27.92 17.32
CA LEU A 203 15.77 26.74 16.98
C LEU A 203 15.19 26.86 15.56
N ILE A 204 14.66 28.02 15.19
CA ILE A 204 14.11 28.31 13.86
C ILE A 204 15.19 28.13 12.79
N ASN A 205 16.38 28.73 12.98
CA ASN A 205 17.49 28.59 12.04
C ASN A 205 17.95 27.13 11.89
N ARG A 206 17.95 26.36 12.98
CA ARG A 206 18.29 24.92 12.93
C ARG A 206 17.24 24.10 12.19
N VAL A 207 15.95 24.41 12.36
CA VAL A 207 14.85 23.73 11.65
C VAL A 207 14.86 24.09 10.16
N VAL A 208 15.07 25.36 9.82
CA VAL A 208 15.19 25.83 8.42
C VAL A 208 16.40 25.20 7.73
N GLY A 209 17.57 25.19 8.39
CA GLY A 209 18.76 24.55 7.83
C GLY A 209 18.60 23.03 7.61
N ARG A 210 17.90 22.33 8.51
CA ARG A 210 17.56 20.91 8.32
C ARG A 210 16.60 20.68 7.15
N LYS A 211 15.66 21.61 6.92
CA LYS A 211 14.71 21.55 5.81
C LYS A 211 15.41 21.77 4.47
N ASN A 212 16.24 22.81 4.37
CA ASN A 212 17.01 23.10 3.16
C ASN A 212 17.94 21.93 2.78
N LYS A 213 18.66 21.35 3.76
CA LYS A 213 19.53 20.19 3.53
C LYS A 213 18.76 18.90 3.19
N LYS A 214 17.47 18.83 3.51
CA LYS A 214 16.60 17.73 3.07
C LYS A 214 16.15 17.96 1.64
N ASP A 215 15.72 19.19 1.32
CA ASP A 215 15.28 19.57 -0.02
C ASP A 215 16.42 19.43 -1.04
N GLU A 216 17.65 19.82 -0.69
CA GLU A 216 18.86 19.60 -1.51
C GLU A 216 19.10 18.12 -1.83
N ARG A 217 19.05 17.25 -0.82
CA ARG A 217 19.21 15.80 -1.02
C ARG A 217 18.06 15.21 -1.85
N ASP A 218 16.84 15.67 -1.64
CA ASP A 218 15.69 15.23 -2.42
C ASP A 218 15.82 15.65 -3.90
N ASP A 219 16.42 16.81 -4.19
CA ASP A 219 16.70 17.28 -5.54
C ASP A 219 17.89 16.56 -6.19
N GLU A 220 18.93 16.24 -5.43
CA GLU A 220 20.02 15.35 -5.88
C GLU A 220 19.49 13.97 -6.26
N ILE A 221 18.60 13.39 -5.43
CA ILE A 221 17.97 12.10 -5.70
C ILE A 221 17.11 12.17 -6.97
N LYS A 222 16.34 13.24 -7.17
CA LYS A 222 15.55 13.43 -8.41
C LYS A 222 16.47 13.53 -9.63
N LYS A 223 17.56 14.28 -9.54
CA LYS A 223 18.54 14.41 -10.63
C LYS A 223 19.14 13.06 -10.99
N ALA A 224 19.60 12.28 -10.00
CA ALA A 224 20.13 10.94 -10.22
C ALA A 224 19.09 10.00 -10.86
N ARG A 225 17.82 10.07 -10.44
CA ARG A 225 16.73 9.29 -11.06
C ARG A 225 16.51 9.66 -12.53
N LEU A 226 16.54 10.94 -12.86
CA LEU A 226 16.40 11.40 -14.25
C LEU A 226 17.57 10.92 -15.12
N GLU A 227 18.78 10.91 -14.58
CA GLU A 227 19.96 10.37 -15.27
C GLU A 227 19.84 8.86 -15.52
N VAL A 228 19.40 8.08 -14.53
CA VAL A 228 19.15 6.64 -14.71
C VAL A 228 18.12 6.38 -15.81
N ILE A 229 17.00 7.11 -15.81
CA ILE A 229 15.96 7.00 -16.85
C ILE A 229 16.54 7.32 -18.24
N ALA A 230 17.39 8.34 -18.35
CA ALA A 230 18.01 8.71 -19.61
C ALA A 230 18.99 7.63 -20.12
N ILE A 231 19.73 6.99 -19.21
CA ILE A 231 20.63 5.88 -19.54
C ILE A 231 19.82 4.66 -20.01
N GLU A 232 18.77 4.28 -19.28
CA GLU A 232 17.88 3.18 -19.67
C GLU A 232 17.26 3.41 -21.05
N LYS A 233 16.82 4.64 -21.33
CA LYS A 233 16.28 5.02 -22.65
C LYS A 233 17.33 4.83 -23.75
N LYS A 234 18.57 5.26 -23.53
CA LYS A 234 19.67 5.08 -24.49
C LYS A 234 20.00 3.60 -24.72
N ILE A 235 19.97 2.78 -23.67
CA ILE A 235 20.21 1.33 -23.79
C ILE A 235 19.11 0.69 -24.64
N LYS A 236 17.84 0.96 -24.33
CA LYS A 236 16.70 0.44 -25.09
C LYS A 236 16.74 0.88 -26.55
N GLN A 237 17.11 2.14 -26.82
CA GLN A 237 17.23 2.66 -28.18
C GLN A 237 18.35 1.98 -28.97
N LYS A 238 19.50 1.70 -28.34
CA LYS A 238 20.58 0.91 -28.97
C LYS A 238 20.16 -0.53 -29.25
N GLN A 239 19.39 -1.15 -28.35
CA GLN A 239 18.85 -2.50 -28.56
C GLN A 239 17.85 -2.52 -29.71
N LEU A 240 16.94 -1.56 -29.79
CA LEU A 240 15.99 -1.41 -30.89
C LEU A 240 16.71 -1.25 -32.23
N ALA A 241 17.68 -0.35 -32.32
CA ALA A 241 18.46 -0.14 -33.55
C ALA A 241 19.22 -1.40 -34.00
N LYS A 242 19.65 -2.25 -33.04
CA LYS A 242 20.29 -3.53 -33.36
C LYS A 242 19.27 -4.52 -33.96
N ILE A 243 18.08 -4.61 -33.36
CA ILE A 243 16.99 -5.47 -33.85
C ILE A 243 16.53 -5.01 -35.23
N GLU A 244 16.35 -3.71 -35.45
CA GLU A 244 15.96 -3.14 -36.75
C GLU A 244 16.95 -3.54 -37.85
N LYS A 245 18.26 -3.45 -37.57
CA LYS A 245 19.30 -3.88 -38.51
C LYS A 245 19.28 -5.38 -38.79
N GLU A 246 19.01 -6.22 -37.78
CA GLU A 246 18.88 -7.67 -37.95
C GLU A 246 17.65 -8.02 -38.81
N ILE A 247 16.53 -7.31 -38.64
CA ILE A 247 15.33 -7.48 -39.47
C ILE A 247 15.63 -7.12 -40.93
N GLU A 248 16.26 -5.97 -41.17
CA GLU A 248 16.62 -5.51 -42.51
C GLU A 248 17.55 -6.53 -43.23
N GLU A 249 18.49 -7.13 -42.51
CA GLU A 249 19.37 -8.16 -43.07
C GLU A 249 18.61 -9.46 -43.41
N ILE A 250 17.65 -9.86 -42.58
CA ILE A 250 16.78 -11.03 -42.85
C ILE A 250 15.88 -10.77 -44.06
N GLU A 251 15.30 -9.57 -44.17
CA GLU A 251 14.49 -9.17 -45.32
C GLU A 251 15.31 -9.18 -46.62
N ALA A 252 16.53 -8.67 -46.60
CA ALA A 252 17.42 -8.74 -47.77
C ALA A 252 17.76 -10.18 -48.17
N ARG A 253 18.03 -11.06 -47.20
CA ARG A 253 18.32 -12.48 -47.45
C ARG A 253 17.11 -13.22 -48.03
N THR A 254 15.92 -12.97 -47.50
CA THR A 254 14.67 -13.60 -47.98
C THR A 254 14.27 -13.12 -49.38
N ALA A 255 14.45 -11.82 -49.67
CA ALA A 255 14.26 -11.28 -51.01
C ALA A 255 15.23 -11.92 -52.02
N HIS A 256 16.51 -12.02 -51.66
CA HIS A 256 17.51 -12.68 -52.51
C HIS A 256 17.17 -14.15 -52.77
N ALA A 257 16.74 -14.89 -51.74
CA ALA A 257 16.32 -16.28 -51.88
C ALA A 257 15.11 -16.44 -52.81
N SER A 258 14.12 -15.54 -52.73
CA SER A 258 12.98 -15.54 -53.66
C SER A 258 13.40 -15.31 -55.11
N ILE A 259 14.30 -14.36 -55.37
CA ILE A 259 14.82 -14.09 -56.71
C ILE A 259 15.57 -15.31 -57.27
N LEU A 260 16.34 -16.01 -56.45
CA LEU A 260 17.04 -17.23 -56.88
C LEU A 260 16.05 -18.35 -57.24
N PHE A 261 15.03 -18.56 -56.41
CA PHE A 261 13.99 -19.55 -56.65
C PHE A 261 13.23 -19.28 -57.96
N GLU A 262 12.89 -18.02 -58.21
CA GLU A 262 12.19 -17.62 -59.43
C GLU A 262 13.06 -17.81 -60.69
N LYS A 263 14.35 -17.51 -60.62
CA LYS A 263 15.31 -17.80 -61.71
C LYS A 263 15.42 -19.29 -62.00
N GLU A 264 15.43 -20.13 -60.97
CA GLU A 264 15.50 -21.59 -61.15
C GLU A 264 14.23 -22.13 -61.81
N ASN A 265 13.05 -21.66 -61.38
CA ASN A 265 11.78 -22.03 -62.01
C ASN A 265 11.71 -21.60 -63.47
N LEU A 266 12.18 -20.40 -63.80
CA LEU A 266 12.22 -19.91 -65.19
C LEU A 266 13.16 -20.76 -66.05
N LYS A 267 14.28 -21.22 -65.48
CA LYS A 267 15.20 -22.14 -66.17
C LYS A 267 14.52 -23.48 -66.48
N LYS A 268 13.82 -24.06 -65.49
CA LYS A 268 13.06 -25.30 -65.67
C LYS A 268 11.94 -25.14 -66.70
N GLN A 269 11.22 -24.02 -66.70
CA GLN A 269 10.19 -23.74 -67.72
C GLN A 269 10.78 -23.69 -69.13
N LYS A 270 11.90 -22.99 -69.32
CA LYS A 270 12.57 -22.93 -70.64
C LYS A 270 13.06 -24.29 -71.10
N GLU A 271 13.51 -25.14 -70.17
CA GLU A 271 13.94 -26.50 -70.48
C GLU A 271 12.77 -27.40 -70.89
N ILE A 272 11.62 -27.28 -70.22
CA ILE A 272 10.38 -27.95 -70.61
C ILE A 272 9.93 -27.48 -72.00
N GLU A 273 9.89 -26.17 -72.24
CA GLU A 273 9.47 -25.59 -73.52
C GLU A 273 10.40 -26.03 -74.68
N PHE A 274 11.70 -26.14 -74.42
CA PHE A 274 12.65 -26.68 -75.38
C PHE A 274 12.37 -28.15 -75.72
N LEU A 275 12.09 -28.98 -74.71
CA LEU A 275 11.75 -30.39 -74.91
C LEU A 275 10.43 -30.56 -75.69
N ASP A 276 9.41 -29.75 -75.39
CA ASP A 276 8.14 -29.77 -76.11
C ASP A 276 8.30 -29.41 -77.60
N ILE A 277 9.16 -28.44 -77.93
CA ILE A 277 9.48 -28.10 -79.33
C ILE A 277 10.14 -29.29 -80.02
N GLN A 278 11.10 -29.96 -79.37
CA GLN A 278 11.76 -31.13 -79.97
C GLN A 278 10.77 -32.26 -80.22
N ILE A 279 9.87 -32.57 -79.26
CA ILE A 279 8.87 -33.64 -79.41
C ILE A 279 7.95 -33.37 -80.61
N ASN A 280 7.47 -32.12 -80.77
CA ASN A 280 6.57 -31.75 -81.86
C ASN A 280 7.23 -31.76 -83.25
N GLN A 281 8.56 -31.77 -83.37
CA GLN A 281 9.26 -31.90 -84.65
C GLN A 281 9.39 -33.35 -85.15
N PHE A 282 9.11 -34.33 -84.28
CA PHE A 282 9.21 -35.76 -84.61
C PHE A 282 7.84 -36.46 -84.75
N GLN A 283 6.73 -35.72 -84.66
CA GLN A 283 5.36 -36.17 -84.93
C GLN A 283 4.86 -35.61 -86.26
#